data_AF-A0A0K1JHE0-F1
#
_entry.id   AF-A0A0K1JHE0-F1
#
_cell.length_a   1.000
_cell.length_b   1.000
_cell.length_c   1.000
_cell.angle_alpha   90.00
_cell.angle_beta   90.00
_cell.angle_gamma   90.00
#
_symmetry.space_group_name_H-M   'P 1'
#
loop_
_entity.id
_entity.type
_entity.pdbx_description
1 polymer ?
#
loop_
_entity_poly.entity_id
_entity_poly.type
_entity_poly.pdbx_seq_one_letter_code
_entity_poly.pdbx_strand_id
1 'polypeptide(L)'
;MPGPDREHPSETVARACARWGEADVVRRCAGLIDGVADPEFVSALSTHTEAWKAKPVNHYWFRVWGARSLLYAWDDSAERAVVAGLDDEHWRVREMCAKVAALRLIGASADPAAQLVADEVPRVRAAALRVLGAVGEGEHAPTVLDALDDEESAVRAAAQRALRDLERRLDRDLGDVAP
;
A
#
# COMPACT_ATOMS: atom_id res chain seq x y z
N MET A 1 -28.54 10.05 17.87
CA MET A 1 -28.33 10.44 16.47
C MET A 1 -27.21 9.58 15.92
N PRO A 2 -27.47 8.66 14.98
CA PRO A 2 -26.37 8.03 14.26
C PRO A 2 -25.60 9.15 13.55
N GLY A 3 -24.27 9.15 13.69
CA GLY A 3 -23.42 10.10 12.94
C GLY A 3 -23.64 9.91 11.44
N PRO A 4 -23.30 10.90 10.59
CA PRO A 4 -23.49 10.75 9.16
C PRO A 4 -22.79 9.47 8.71
N ASP A 5 -23.53 8.57 8.05
CA ASP A 5 -22.98 7.39 7.40
C ASP A 5 -21.87 7.87 6.48
N ARG A 6 -20.62 7.68 6.92
CA ARG A 6 -19.46 8.04 6.11
C ARG A 6 -19.42 7.07 4.95
N GLU A 7 -19.74 7.57 3.77
CA GLU A 7 -19.65 6.83 2.51
C GLU A 7 -18.33 6.05 2.42
N HIS A 8 -18.42 4.77 2.02
CA HIS A 8 -17.26 3.89 2.00
C HIS A 8 -16.33 4.28 0.83
N PRO A 9 -14.99 4.25 0.97
CA PRO A 9 -14.08 4.68 -0.10
C PRO A 9 -14.31 4.01 -1.46
N SER A 10 -14.76 2.74 -1.48
CA SER A 10 -15.09 2.04 -2.73
C SER A 10 -16.25 2.69 -3.49
N GLU A 11 -17.26 3.22 -2.80
CA GLU A 11 -18.43 3.87 -3.41
C GLU A 11 -18.01 5.21 -4.02
N THR A 12 -17.17 5.95 -3.31
CA THR A 12 -16.57 7.19 -3.79
C THR A 12 -15.72 6.95 -5.05
N VAL A 13 -14.89 5.91 -5.07
CA VAL A 13 -14.08 5.53 -6.25
C VAL A 13 -14.97 5.06 -7.40
N ALA A 14 -15.97 4.23 -7.13
CA ALA A 14 -16.89 3.76 -8.17
C ALA A 14 -17.62 4.91 -8.87
N ARG A 15 -18.04 5.94 -8.12
CA ARG A 15 -18.62 7.16 -8.68
C ARG A 15 -17.61 7.96 -9.52
N ALA A 16 -16.36 8.06 -9.06
CA ALA A 16 -15.29 8.70 -9.83
C ALA A 16 -15.06 7.96 -11.17
N CYS A 17 -15.03 6.63 -11.15
CA CYS A 17 -14.91 5.81 -12.36
C CYS A 17 -16.12 5.98 -13.28
N ALA A 18 -17.33 6.05 -12.75
CA ALA A 18 -18.53 6.31 -13.55
C ALA A 18 -18.51 7.70 -14.22
N ARG A 19 -17.86 8.69 -13.59
CA ARG A 19 -17.76 10.07 -14.11
C ARG A 19 -16.65 10.24 -15.13
N TRP A 20 -15.48 9.64 -14.90
CA TRP A 20 -14.25 9.93 -15.67
C TRP A 20 -13.67 8.74 -16.41
N GLY A 21 -14.21 7.54 -16.18
CA GLY A 21 -13.63 6.29 -16.67
C GLY A 21 -12.52 5.77 -15.76
N GLU A 22 -12.45 4.45 -15.61
CA GLU A 22 -11.50 3.80 -14.70
C GLU A 22 -10.04 4.13 -15.03
N ALA A 23 -9.64 4.08 -16.30
CA ALA A 23 -8.27 4.41 -16.73
C ALA A 23 -7.86 5.86 -16.42
N ASP A 24 -8.79 6.83 -16.41
CA ASP A 24 -8.49 8.20 -16.01
C ASP A 24 -8.33 8.32 -14.49
N VAL A 25 -9.21 7.64 -13.74
CA VAL A 25 -9.10 7.55 -12.28
C VAL A 25 -7.76 6.94 -11.87
N VAL A 26 -7.35 5.82 -12.48
CA VAL A 26 -6.07 5.16 -12.19
C VAL A 26 -4.90 6.08 -12.50
N ARG A 27 -4.85 6.69 -13.69
CA ARG A 27 -3.81 7.65 -14.08
C ARG A 27 -3.71 8.82 -13.10
N ARG A 28 -4.83 9.42 -12.69
CA ARG A 28 -4.85 10.53 -11.74
C ARG A 28 -4.41 10.08 -10.35
N CYS A 29 -4.77 8.87 -9.91
CA CYS A 29 -4.28 8.29 -8.65
C CYS A 29 -2.76 8.09 -8.66
N ALA A 30 -2.20 7.57 -9.76
CA ALA A 30 -0.76 7.46 -9.94
C ALA A 30 -0.08 8.83 -9.89
N GLY A 31 -0.63 9.82 -10.60
CA GLY A 31 -0.15 11.20 -10.55
C GLY A 31 -0.16 11.80 -9.14
N LEU A 32 -1.21 11.54 -8.35
CA LEU A 32 -1.26 11.96 -6.95
C LEU A 32 -0.09 11.38 -6.16
N ILE A 33 0.23 10.08 -6.31
CA ILE A 33 1.36 9.42 -5.63
C ILE A 33 2.68 10.04 -6.05
N ASP A 34 2.87 10.33 -7.33
CA ASP A 34 4.03 11.04 -7.88
C ASP A 34 4.12 12.52 -7.42
N GLY A 35 3.16 13.01 -6.63
CA GLY A 35 3.16 14.36 -6.07
C GLY A 35 2.45 15.41 -6.93
N VAL A 36 1.77 15.01 -8.01
CA VAL A 36 0.94 15.93 -8.81
C VAL A 36 -0.27 16.34 -7.98
N ALA A 37 -0.43 17.64 -7.74
CA ALA A 37 -1.58 18.15 -7.01
C ALA A 37 -2.83 18.16 -7.91
N ASP A 38 -3.88 17.46 -7.48
CA ASP A 38 -5.20 17.49 -8.14
C ASP A 38 -6.34 17.68 -7.12
N PRO A 39 -6.55 18.93 -6.65
CA PRO A 39 -7.60 19.28 -5.70
C PRO A 39 -9.01 18.82 -6.05
N GLU A 40 -9.40 18.93 -7.33
CA GLU A 40 -10.75 18.54 -7.78
C GLU A 40 -10.92 17.04 -7.66
N PHE A 41 -9.93 16.28 -8.11
CA PHE A 41 -9.96 14.82 -8.01
C PHE A 41 -9.97 14.34 -6.56
N VAL A 42 -9.12 14.93 -5.73
CA VAL A 42 -9.01 14.65 -4.31
C VAL A 42 -10.33 14.91 -3.60
N SER A 43 -11.02 16.01 -3.92
CA SER A 43 -12.36 16.29 -3.40
C SER A 43 -13.35 15.19 -3.77
N ALA A 44 -13.31 14.71 -5.02
CA ALA A 44 -14.17 13.63 -5.47
C ALA A 44 -13.83 12.25 -4.87
N LEU A 45 -12.59 12.03 -4.41
CA LEU A 45 -12.13 10.79 -3.76
C LEU A 45 -12.31 10.76 -2.24
N SER A 46 -12.87 11.83 -1.65
CA SER A 46 -12.91 11.98 -0.21
C SER A 46 -14.26 12.41 0.33
N THR A 47 -14.51 11.94 1.56
CA THR A 47 -15.67 12.33 2.35
C THR A 47 -15.35 13.44 3.35
N HIS A 48 -14.14 14.02 3.30
CA HIS A 48 -13.73 15.06 4.23
C HIS A 48 -14.07 16.44 3.66
N THR A 49 -14.57 17.32 4.52
CA THR A 49 -14.71 18.73 4.20
C THR A 49 -13.35 19.32 3.87
N GLU A 50 -13.35 20.28 2.95
CA GLU A 50 -12.21 20.99 2.34
C GLU A 50 -11.26 21.73 3.33
N ALA A 51 -11.25 21.36 4.61
CA ALA A 51 -10.43 21.93 5.69
C ALA A 51 -8.92 21.90 5.41
N TRP A 52 -8.47 21.03 4.49
CA TRP A 52 -7.09 20.96 4.05
C TRP A 52 -6.67 22.19 3.21
N LYS A 53 -7.62 22.92 2.57
CA LYS A 53 -7.35 24.19 1.88
C LYS A 53 -6.79 25.28 2.81
N ALA A 54 -6.93 25.10 4.13
CA ALA A 54 -6.52 26.07 5.14
C ALA A 54 -5.11 25.81 5.73
N LYS A 55 -4.39 24.74 5.34
CA LYS A 55 -3.08 24.39 5.94
C LYS A 55 -2.02 24.05 4.87
N PRO A 56 -0.94 24.85 4.71
CA PRO A 56 -0.08 24.75 3.52
C PRO A 56 1.03 23.68 3.53
N VAL A 57 1.22 22.85 4.57
CA VAL A 57 2.60 22.37 4.84
C VAL A 57 2.94 20.92 4.44
N ASN A 58 2.00 19.99 4.18
CA ASN A 58 2.38 18.71 3.53
C ASN A 58 1.16 17.95 2.99
N HIS A 59 0.94 17.96 1.67
CA HIS A 59 -0.19 17.29 1.01
C HIS A 59 -0.06 15.75 0.93
N TYR A 60 0.67 15.08 1.82
CA TYR A 60 0.82 13.61 1.81
C TYR A 60 -0.52 12.87 1.73
N TRP A 61 -1.62 13.46 2.23
CA TRP A 61 -2.96 12.86 2.13
C TRP A 61 -3.45 12.72 0.69
N PHE A 62 -2.97 13.53 -0.27
CA PHE A 62 -3.23 13.35 -1.69
C PHE A 62 -2.64 12.02 -2.16
N ARG A 63 -1.36 11.77 -1.84
CA ARG A 63 -0.67 10.51 -2.14
C ARG A 63 -1.37 9.32 -1.49
N VAL A 64 -1.77 9.46 -0.22
CA VAL A 64 -2.54 8.42 0.49
C VAL A 64 -3.89 8.15 -0.19
N TRP A 65 -4.61 9.17 -0.64
CA TRP A 65 -5.90 8.98 -1.31
C TRP A 65 -5.74 8.39 -2.71
N GLY A 66 -4.73 8.82 -3.47
CA GLY A 66 -4.34 8.18 -4.73
C GLY A 66 -4.07 6.69 -4.53
N ALA A 67 -3.15 6.34 -3.62
CA ALA A 67 -2.83 4.95 -3.32
C ALA A 67 -4.05 4.16 -2.80
N ARG A 68 -4.86 4.72 -1.89
CA ARG A 68 -6.06 4.04 -1.38
C ARG A 68 -7.07 3.77 -2.48
N SER A 69 -7.27 4.68 -3.41
CA SER A 69 -8.20 4.50 -4.52
C SER A 69 -7.78 3.36 -5.45
N LEU A 70 -6.47 3.09 -5.56
CA LEU A 70 -5.94 1.97 -6.34
C LEU A 70 -6.28 0.58 -5.75
N LEU A 71 -6.79 0.52 -4.52
CA LEU A 71 -7.40 -0.69 -3.97
C LEU A 71 -8.73 -1.05 -4.64
N TYR A 72 -9.40 -0.08 -5.27
CA TYR A 72 -10.76 -0.24 -5.82
C TYR A 72 -10.85 -0.04 -7.34
N ALA A 73 -9.94 0.73 -7.93
CA ALA A 73 -9.79 0.90 -9.38
C ALA A 73 -8.34 0.60 -9.78
N TRP A 74 -8.11 -0.20 -10.81
CA TRP A 74 -6.73 -0.62 -11.13
C TRP A 74 -6.51 -0.93 -12.59
N ASP A 75 -5.34 -0.50 -13.06
CA ASP A 75 -4.65 -1.06 -14.21
C ASP A 75 -3.13 -0.92 -13.99
N ASP A 76 -2.34 -1.69 -14.73
CA ASP A 76 -0.90 -1.83 -14.48
C ASP A 76 -0.10 -0.55 -14.79
N SER A 77 -0.72 0.47 -15.40
CA SER A 77 -0.05 1.78 -15.60
C SER A 77 0.28 2.48 -14.27
N ALA A 78 -0.37 2.09 -13.17
CA ALA A 78 -0.08 2.62 -11.85
C ALA A 78 1.07 1.90 -11.10
N GLU A 79 1.58 0.77 -11.61
CA GLU A 79 2.61 -0.01 -10.91
C GLU A 79 3.83 0.83 -10.53
N ARG A 80 4.38 1.58 -11.49
CA ARG A 80 5.56 2.43 -11.27
C ARG A 80 5.36 3.39 -10.11
N ALA A 81 4.19 4.04 -10.04
CA ALA A 81 3.87 5.00 -8.99
C ALA A 81 3.72 4.31 -7.62
N VAL A 82 3.07 3.14 -7.58
CA VAL A 82 2.94 2.36 -6.34
C VAL A 82 4.30 1.90 -5.82
N VAL A 83 5.18 1.39 -6.69
CA VAL A 83 6.54 0.97 -6.30
C VAL A 83 7.34 2.17 -5.79
N ALA A 84 7.30 3.32 -6.48
CA ALA A 84 7.96 4.54 -6.00
C ALA A 84 7.43 5.01 -4.64
N GLY A 85 6.13 4.90 -4.41
CA GLY A 85 5.48 5.28 -3.14
C GLY A 85 5.85 4.40 -1.94
N LEU A 86 6.56 3.28 -2.14
CA LEU A 86 7.13 2.48 -1.05
C LEU A 86 8.29 3.22 -0.35
N ASP A 87 8.96 4.16 -1.02
CA ASP A 87 10.05 4.96 -0.46
C ASP A 87 9.59 6.38 -0.05
N ASP A 88 8.28 6.60 0.11
CA ASP A 88 7.76 7.92 0.45
C ASP A 88 8.23 8.38 1.84
N GLU A 89 8.53 9.68 1.97
CA GLU A 89 8.90 10.31 3.24
C GLU A 89 7.87 10.03 4.36
N HIS A 90 6.58 9.90 4.00
CA HIS A 90 5.50 9.78 4.94
C HIS A 90 5.04 8.33 5.06
N TRP A 91 5.18 7.76 6.26
CA TRP A 91 4.89 6.34 6.56
C TRP A 91 3.53 5.85 6.06
N ARG A 92 2.50 6.71 6.11
CA ARG A 92 1.14 6.35 5.67
C ARG A 92 1.04 6.12 4.16
N VAL A 93 1.88 6.79 3.36
CA VAL A 93 1.96 6.55 1.91
C VAL A 93 2.65 5.21 1.67
N ARG A 94 3.78 4.95 2.34
CA ARG A 94 4.48 3.64 2.30
C ARG A 94 3.55 2.49 2.66
N GLU A 95 2.83 2.61 3.79
CA GLU A 95 1.84 1.61 4.23
C GLU A 95 0.76 1.36 3.17
N MET A 96 0.24 2.42 2.54
CA MET A 96 -0.85 2.29 1.57
C MET A 96 -0.36 1.70 0.26
N CYS A 97 0.82 2.12 -0.23
CA CYS A 97 1.43 1.56 -1.43
C CYS A 97 1.78 0.08 -1.23
N ALA A 98 2.27 -0.32 -0.06
CA ALA A 98 2.51 -1.74 0.26
C ALA A 98 1.21 -2.56 0.24
N LYS A 99 0.09 -2.01 0.72
CA LYS A 99 -1.22 -2.68 0.63
C LYS A 99 -1.67 -2.88 -0.81
N VAL A 100 -1.50 -1.85 -1.65
CA VAL A 100 -1.83 -1.95 -3.08
C VAL A 100 -0.92 -2.98 -3.75
N ALA A 101 0.39 -2.91 -3.52
CA ALA A 101 1.37 -3.83 -4.09
C ALA A 101 1.07 -5.29 -3.78
N ALA A 102 0.74 -5.61 -2.52
CA ALA A 102 0.35 -6.95 -2.12
C ALA A 102 -0.97 -7.41 -2.77
N LEU A 103 -1.98 -6.53 -2.80
CA LEU A 103 -3.30 -6.85 -3.40
C LEU A 103 -3.22 -7.08 -4.91
N ARG A 104 -2.38 -6.28 -5.59
CA ARG A 104 -2.23 -6.27 -7.05
C ARG A 104 -1.11 -7.17 -7.55
N LEU A 105 -0.40 -7.85 -6.65
CA LEU A 105 0.69 -8.77 -6.96
C LEU A 105 1.82 -8.13 -7.78
N ILE A 106 2.22 -6.90 -7.42
CA ILE A 106 3.25 -6.15 -8.15
C ILE A 106 4.64 -6.73 -7.85
N GLY A 107 5.18 -7.56 -8.74
CA GLY A 107 6.48 -8.23 -8.52
C GLY A 107 7.64 -7.29 -8.22
N ALA A 108 7.71 -6.14 -8.89
CA ALA A 108 8.75 -5.13 -8.69
C ALA A 108 8.75 -4.47 -7.29
N SER A 109 7.79 -4.81 -6.44
CA SER A 109 7.73 -4.33 -5.05
C SER A 109 8.44 -5.23 -4.04
N ALA A 110 8.95 -6.40 -4.44
CA ALA A 110 9.60 -7.35 -3.53
C ALA A 110 10.85 -6.75 -2.84
N ASP A 111 11.84 -6.27 -3.60
CA ASP A 111 13.06 -5.68 -3.03
C ASP A 111 12.77 -4.42 -2.18
N PRO A 112 11.96 -3.44 -2.64
CA PRO A 112 11.59 -2.31 -1.79
C PRO A 112 10.86 -2.75 -0.52
N ALA A 113 9.99 -3.76 -0.58
CA ALA A 113 9.32 -4.27 0.60
C ALA A 113 10.30 -4.93 1.58
N ALA A 114 11.34 -5.61 1.11
CA ALA A 114 12.38 -6.16 1.97
C ALA A 114 13.04 -5.08 2.83
N GLN A 115 13.31 -3.90 2.25
CA GLN A 115 13.83 -2.75 2.99
C GLN A 115 12.84 -2.23 4.03
N LEU A 116 11.54 -2.19 3.69
CA LEU A 116 10.48 -1.74 4.59
C LEU A 116 10.18 -2.68 5.77
N VAL A 117 10.70 -3.90 5.77
CA VAL A 117 10.64 -4.77 6.96
C VAL A 117 11.43 -4.17 8.13
N ALA A 118 12.37 -3.25 7.89
CA ALA A 118 13.09 -2.51 8.92
C ALA A 118 12.49 -1.12 9.23
N ASP A 119 11.31 -0.80 8.71
CA ASP A 119 10.68 0.53 8.90
C ASP A 119 10.40 0.84 10.38
N GLU A 120 10.60 2.09 10.78
CA GLU A 120 10.34 2.57 12.15
C GLU A 120 8.87 2.36 12.57
N VAL A 121 7.94 2.35 11.61
CA VAL A 121 6.51 2.21 11.87
C VAL A 121 6.08 0.75 11.74
N PRO A 122 5.59 0.10 12.81
CA PRO A 122 5.19 -1.31 12.79
C PRO A 122 4.12 -1.65 11.74
N ARG A 123 3.25 -0.69 11.45
CA ARG A 123 2.21 -0.84 10.41
C ARG A 123 2.81 -0.97 9.01
N VAL A 124 3.92 -0.28 8.74
CA VAL A 124 4.64 -0.37 7.46
C VAL A 124 5.37 -1.71 7.40
N ARG A 125 6.10 -2.11 8.44
CA ARG A 125 6.74 -3.44 8.52
C ARG A 125 5.76 -4.58 8.24
N ALA A 126 4.61 -4.56 8.92
CA ALA A 126 3.57 -5.56 8.72
C ALA A 126 2.95 -5.52 7.30
N ALA A 127 2.88 -4.36 6.66
CA ALA A 127 2.41 -4.24 5.27
C ALA A 127 3.46 -4.79 4.28
N ALA A 128 4.73 -4.49 4.52
CA ALA A 128 5.85 -5.00 3.73
C ALA A 128 5.92 -6.53 3.75
N LEU A 129 5.74 -7.16 4.92
CA LEU A 129 5.69 -8.62 5.03
C LEU A 129 4.53 -9.22 4.21
N ARG A 130 3.39 -8.53 4.09
CA ARG A 130 2.30 -8.98 3.20
C ARG A 130 2.71 -8.92 1.73
N VAL A 131 3.49 -7.92 1.32
CA VAL A 131 4.06 -7.86 -0.03
C VAL A 131 4.99 -9.05 -0.25
N LEU A 132 5.94 -9.29 0.65
CA LEU A 132 6.88 -10.42 0.52
C LEU A 132 6.17 -11.78 0.49
N GLY A 133 5.13 -12.00 1.28
CA GLY A 133 4.33 -13.22 1.18
C GLY A 133 3.58 -13.38 -0.14
N ALA A 134 3.19 -12.25 -0.77
CA ALA A 134 2.41 -12.23 -1.99
C ALA A 134 3.26 -12.35 -3.27
N VAL A 135 4.43 -11.72 -3.30
CA VAL A 135 5.27 -11.58 -4.51
C VAL A 135 6.76 -11.80 -4.26
N GLY A 136 7.17 -11.98 -3.00
CA GLY A 136 8.55 -12.32 -2.69
C GLY A 136 8.95 -13.66 -3.28
N GLU A 137 10.26 -13.82 -3.39
CA GLU A 137 10.93 -15.01 -3.88
C GLU A 137 11.89 -15.55 -2.82
N GLY A 138 12.53 -16.69 -3.11
CA GLY A 138 13.35 -17.42 -2.14
C GLY A 138 14.46 -16.59 -1.46
N GLU A 139 15.01 -15.58 -2.14
CA GLU A 139 16.03 -14.68 -1.58
C GLU A 139 15.51 -13.76 -0.46
N HIS A 140 14.18 -13.56 -0.38
CA HIS A 140 13.53 -12.73 0.64
C HIS A 140 13.22 -13.50 1.93
N ALA A 141 13.38 -14.83 1.92
CA ALA A 141 13.04 -15.69 3.05
C ALA A 141 13.79 -15.29 4.34
N PRO A 142 15.11 -15.00 4.34
CA PRO A 142 15.81 -14.56 5.55
C PRO A 142 15.17 -13.32 6.18
N THR A 143 14.81 -12.32 5.38
CA THR A 143 14.13 -11.10 5.87
C THR A 143 12.78 -11.40 6.53
N VAL A 144 12.03 -12.37 6.01
CA VAL A 144 10.75 -12.78 6.61
C VAL A 144 10.97 -13.57 7.89
N LEU A 145 11.98 -14.44 7.94
CA LEU A 145 12.35 -15.22 9.12
C LEU A 145 12.80 -14.32 10.27
N ASP A 146 13.66 -13.34 10.01
CA ASP A 146 14.12 -12.37 11.02
C ASP A 146 12.93 -11.61 11.66
N ALA A 147 11.91 -11.28 10.86
CA ALA A 147 10.73 -10.59 11.34
C ALA A 147 9.78 -11.45 12.21
N LEU A 148 10.05 -12.76 12.35
CA LEU A 148 9.34 -13.60 13.32
C LEU A 148 9.65 -13.21 14.77
N ASP A 149 10.79 -12.56 15.00
CA ASP A 149 11.24 -12.08 16.31
C ASP A 149 11.04 -10.56 16.51
N ASP A 150 10.31 -9.90 15.61
CA ASP A 150 9.99 -8.47 15.72
C ASP A 150 9.35 -8.14 17.08
N GLU A 151 9.68 -6.99 17.67
CA GLU A 151 9.15 -6.57 18.97
C GLU A 151 7.61 -6.47 18.99
N GLU A 152 7.01 -6.12 17.85
CA GLU A 152 5.57 -5.92 17.71
C GLU A 152 4.84 -7.20 17.33
N SER A 153 3.89 -7.61 18.17
CA SER A 153 3.11 -8.84 17.97
C SER A 153 2.37 -8.89 16.62
N ALA A 154 1.90 -7.74 16.12
CA ALA A 154 1.24 -7.65 14.83
C ALA A 154 2.20 -7.91 13.65
N VAL A 155 3.47 -7.54 13.80
CA VAL A 155 4.52 -7.76 12.81
C VAL A 155 4.92 -9.23 12.81
N ARG A 156 5.18 -9.84 13.98
CA ARG A 156 5.42 -11.29 14.09
C ARG A 156 4.31 -12.12 13.44
N ALA A 157 3.05 -11.75 13.70
CA ALA A 157 1.90 -12.43 13.08
C ALA A 157 1.84 -12.24 11.55
N ALA A 158 2.31 -11.10 11.04
CA ALA A 158 2.44 -10.86 9.60
C ALA A 158 3.58 -11.69 9.00
N ALA A 159 4.72 -11.78 9.67
CA ALA A 159 5.87 -12.60 9.24
C ALA A 159 5.49 -14.08 9.15
N GLN A 160 4.82 -14.61 10.17
CA GLN A 160 4.33 -16.00 10.14
C GLN A 160 3.37 -16.28 8.98
N ARG A 161 2.51 -15.31 8.62
CA ARG A 161 1.64 -15.45 7.45
C ARG A 161 2.43 -15.38 6.15
N ALA A 162 3.34 -14.41 6.04
CA ALA A 162 4.18 -14.20 4.88
C ALA A 162 5.04 -15.44 4.58
N LEU A 163 5.65 -16.05 5.60
CA LEU A 163 6.44 -17.26 5.46
C LEU A 163 5.60 -18.40 4.88
N ARG A 164 4.43 -18.69 5.47
CA ARG A 164 3.52 -19.73 4.96
C ARG A 164 3.06 -19.48 3.53
N ASP A 165 2.77 -18.22 3.19
CA ASP A 165 2.33 -17.85 1.85
C ASP A 165 3.46 -18.00 0.83
N LEU A 166 4.68 -17.63 1.21
CA LEU A 166 5.89 -17.77 0.40
C LEU A 166 6.25 -19.25 0.18
N GLU A 167 6.29 -20.07 1.24
CA GLU A 167 6.53 -21.51 1.17
C GLU A 167 5.52 -22.21 0.26
N ARG A 168 4.24 -21.87 0.40
CA ARG A 168 3.17 -22.42 -0.44
C ARG A 168 3.33 -22.03 -1.91
N ARG A 169 3.73 -20.78 -2.20
CA ARG A 169 3.97 -20.30 -3.57
C ARG A 169 5.18 -20.98 -4.20
N LEU A 170 6.25 -21.18 -3.42
CA LEU A 170 7.52 -21.74 -3.89
C LEU A 170 7.60 -23.27 -3.81
N ASP A 171 6.59 -23.92 -3.24
CA ASP A 171 6.51 -25.37 -3.02
C ASP A 171 7.75 -25.93 -2.30
N ARG A 172 8.22 -25.22 -1.26
CA ARG A 172 9.36 -25.62 -0.44
C ARG A 172 9.31 -25.05 0.97
N ASP A 173 9.86 -25.78 1.94
CA ASP A 173 10.06 -25.32 3.31
C ASP A 173 11.20 -24.28 3.36
N LEU A 174 10.96 -23.15 4.03
CA LEU A 174 11.91 -22.08 4.18
C LEU A 174 12.35 -21.90 5.65
N GLY A 175 11.77 -22.65 6.58
CA GLY A 175 12.09 -22.58 8.01
C GLY A 175 13.50 -23.08 8.36
N ASP A 176 14.11 -23.89 7.48
CA ASP A 176 15.43 -24.50 7.69
C ASP A 176 16.61 -23.66 7.16
N VAL A 177 16.38 -22.43 6.65
CA VAL A 177 17.42 -21.59 6.04
C VAL A 177 18.20 -20.75 7.09
N ALA A 178 18.10 -21.06 8.37
CA ALA A 178 18.97 -20.47 9.39
C ALA A 178 20.41 -21.04 9.26
N PRO A 179 21.47 -20.22 9.37
CA PRO A 179 22.86 -20.69 9.35
C PRO A 179 23.23 -21.57 10.54
#